data_AF-A0A2D9RTY3-F1
#
_entry.id   AF-A0A2D9RTY3-F1
#
_cell.length_a   1.000
_cell.length_b   1.000
_cell.length_c   1.000
_cell.angle_alpha   90.00
_cell.angle_beta   90.00
_cell.angle_gamma   90.00
#
_symmetry.space_group_name_H-M   'P 1'
#
loop_
_entity.id
_entity.type
_entity.pdbx_description
1 polymer ?
#
loop_
_entity_poly.entity_id
_entity_poly.type
_entity_poly.pdbx_seq_one_letter_code
_entity_poly.pdbx_strand_id
1 'polypeptide(L)' 'MKNNDNNPLGLENKLYTIEEFGSAIRNKFGGDNHISNIILGELFLAKYPSYSCRIKKPENHINQKSCGCC' A
#
# COMPACT_ATOMS: atom_id res chain seq x y z
N MET A 1 2.91 -15.45 -21.22
CA MET A 1 2.92 -14.18 -20.45
C MET A 1 2.23 -14.45 -19.12
N LYS A 2 2.94 -14.42 -17.98
CA LYS A 2 2.31 -14.56 -16.67
C LYS A 2 1.59 -13.25 -16.37
N ASN A 3 0.27 -13.30 -16.48
CA ASN A 3 -0.63 -12.23 -16.10
C ASN A 3 -0.32 -11.87 -14.63
N ASN A 4 -0.01 -10.61 -14.37
CA ASN A 4 0.45 -10.15 -13.06
C ASN A 4 -0.78 -9.93 -12.16
N ASP A 5 -1.58 -10.98 -11.94
CA ASP A 5 -2.86 -10.96 -11.21
C ASP A 5 -2.74 -10.41 -9.78
N ASN A 6 -1.51 -10.32 -9.24
CA ASN A 6 -1.20 -9.81 -7.90
C ASN A 6 -0.90 -8.30 -7.84
N ASN A 7 -1.24 -7.51 -8.88
CA ASN A 7 -1.00 -6.06 -8.89
C ASN A 7 -2.15 -5.27 -9.55
N PRO A 8 -3.38 -5.31 -9.00
CA PRO A 8 -4.53 -4.62 -9.59
C PRO A 8 -4.35 -3.10 -9.68
N LEU A 9 -3.51 -2.51 -8.82
CA LEU A 9 -3.17 -1.09 -8.86
C LEU A 9 -2.03 -0.78 -9.82
N GLY A 10 -1.39 -1.78 -10.42
CA GLY A 10 -0.24 -1.64 -11.33
C GLY A 10 0.88 -0.76 -10.77
N LEU A 11 1.13 -0.82 -9.46
CA LEU A 11 2.20 -0.08 -8.79
C LEU A 11 3.54 -0.82 -8.93
N GLU A 12 4.65 -0.15 -8.66
CA GLU A 12 5.95 -0.82 -8.66
C GLU A 12 5.98 -1.97 -7.64
N ASN A 13 6.76 -3.01 -7.95
CA ASN A 13 6.94 -4.13 -7.04
C ASN A 13 8.08 -3.83 -6.05
N LYS A 14 7.82 -2.93 -5.09
CA LYS A 14 8.74 -2.57 -4.02
C LYS A 14 8.04 -2.48 -2.67
N LEU A 15 8.82 -2.37 -1.59
CA LEU A 15 8.31 -2.05 -0.26
C LEU A 15 8.12 -0.54 -0.11
N TYR A 16 6.93 -0.12 0.32
CA TYR A 16 6.54 1.27 0.53
C TYR A 16 6.39 1.57 2.01
N THR A 17 6.69 2.77 2.48
CA THR A 17 5.98 3.30 3.67
C THR A 17 4.53 3.60 3.32
N ILE A 18 3.66 3.76 4.33
CA ILE A 18 2.26 4.14 4.09
C ILE A 18 2.15 5.46 3.31
N GLU A 19 3.06 6.41 3.58
CA GLU A 19 3.11 7.70 2.90
C GLU A 19 3.59 7.57 1.44
N GLU A 20 4.64 6.77 1.19
CA GLU A 20 5.11 6.48 -0.17
C GLU A 20 4.04 5.77 -0.99
N PHE A 21 3.31 4.85 -0.38
CA PHE A 21 2.20 4.15 -1.01
C PHE A 21 1.10 5.12 -1.42
N GLY A 22 0.64 5.98 -0.51
CA GLY A 22 -0.36 7.00 -0.83
C GLY A 22 0.09 8.00 -1.89
N SER A 23 1.36 8.41 -1.87
CA SER A 23 1.95 9.23 -2.94
C SER A 23 1.91 8.53 -4.30
N ALA A 24 2.24 7.24 -4.35
CA ALA A 24 2.17 6.44 -5.58
C ALA A 24 0.73 6.29 -6.10
N ILE A 25 -0.25 6.13 -5.20
CA ILE A 25 -1.67 6.15 -5.54
C ILE A 25 -2.06 7.50 -6.14
N ARG A 26 -1.73 8.62 -5.48
CA ARG A 26 -2.07 9.96 -5.96
C ARG A 26 -1.46 10.23 -7.33
N ASN A 27 -0.19 9.89 -7.53
CA ASN A 27 0.49 10.09 -8.80
C ASN A 27 -0.14 9.26 -9.93
N LYS A 28 -0.73 8.11 -9.61
CA LYS A 28 -1.32 7.21 -10.61
C LYS A 28 -2.79 7.49 -10.92
N PHE A 29 -3.59 7.76 -9.89
CA PHE A 29 -5.05 7.86 -9.99
C PHE A 29 -5.56 9.30 -9.78
N GLY A 30 -4.67 10.23 -9.46
CA GLY A 30 -5.05 11.53 -8.94
C GLY A 30 -5.56 11.42 -7.49
N GLY A 31 -6.04 12.54 -6.96
CA GLY A 31 -6.60 12.61 -5.62
C GLY A 31 -6.64 14.04 -5.15
N ASP A 32 -7.56 14.31 -4.23
CA ASP A 32 -7.67 15.62 -3.62
C ASP A 32 -6.39 15.94 -2.82
N ASN A 33 -5.78 17.10 -3.10
CA ASN A 33 -4.51 17.50 -2.48
C ASN A 33 -4.65 17.87 -0.99
N HIS A 34 -5.87 18.08 -0.49
CA HIS A 34 -6.15 18.32 0.93
C HIS A 34 -6.16 17.02 1.76
N ILE A 35 -6.30 15.86 1.12
CA ILE A 35 -6.13 14.57 1.81
C ILE A 35 -4.64 14.29 1.98
N SER A 36 -4.22 13.75 3.13
CA SER A 36 -2.81 13.37 3.29
C SER A 36 -2.50 12.07 2.55
N ASN A 37 -1.25 11.88 2.11
CA ASN A 37 -0.82 10.63 1.49
C ASN A 37 -1.03 9.44 2.44
N ILE A 38 -0.88 9.63 3.75
CA ILE A 38 -1.14 8.58 4.74
C ILE A 38 -2.61 8.10 4.66
N ILE A 39 -3.57 9.03 4.74
CA ILE A 39 -5.00 8.71 4.71
C ILE A 39 -5.38 8.04 3.38
N LEU A 40 -4.85 8.58 2.26
CA LEU A 40 -5.10 8.01 0.94
C LEU A 40 -4.54 6.57 0.86
N GLY A 41 -3.35 6.33 1.42
CA GLY A 41 -2.75 5.02 1.49
C GLY A 41 -3.59 4.04 2.32
N GLU A 42 -4.04 4.44 3.50
CA GLU A 42 -4.87 3.61 4.39
C GLU A 42 -6.21 3.24 3.73
N LEU A 43 -6.87 4.20 3.06
CA LEU A 43 -8.11 3.96 2.35
C LEU A 43 -7.93 2.91 1.23
N PHE A 44 -6.83 3.00 0.49
CA PHE A 44 -6.52 2.04 -0.56
C PHE A 44 -6.12 0.67 0.00
N LEU A 45 -5.46 0.60 1.14
CA LEU A 45 -5.18 -0.67 1.82
C LEU A 45 -6.46 -1.35 2.33
N ALA A 46 -7.43 -0.57 2.83
CA ALA A 46 -8.73 -1.12 3.22
C ALA A 46 -9.47 -1.75 2.03
N LYS A 47 -9.34 -1.17 0.83
CA LYS A 47 -9.93 -1.71 -0.40
C LYS A 47 -9.10 -2.84 -1.03
N TYR A 48 -7.78 -2.77 -0.92
CA TYR A 48 -6.83 -3.74 -1.50
C TYR A 48 -5.88 -4.26 -0.42
N PRO A 49 -6.37 -5.11 0.50
CA PRO A 49 -5.59 -5.57 1.65
C PRO A 49 -4.35 -6.39 1.26
N SER A 50 -4.31 -6.93 0.04
CA SER A 50 -3.16 -7.63 -0.53
C SER A 50 -1.89 -6.76 -0.61
N TYR A 51 -2.02 -5.43 -0.65
CA TYR A 51 -0.88 -4.52 -0.64
C TYR A 51 -0.27 -4.33 0.75
N SER A 52 -0.92 -4.78 1.83
CA SER A 52 -0.39 -4.65 3.20
C SER A 52 0.96 -5.34 3.37
N CYS A 53 1.18 -6.47 2.70
CA CYS A 53 2.45 -7.20 2.69
C CYS A 53 3.59 -6.40 2.01
N ARG A 54 3.26 -5.34 1.26
CA ARG A 54 4.22 -4.42 0.61
C ARG A 54 4.43 -3.13 1.41
N ILE A 55 3.81 -2.98 2.58
CA ILE A 55 3.98 -1.81 3.44
C ILE A 55 5.02 -2.11 4.51
N LYS A 56 6.06 -1.28 4.59
CA LYS A 56 7.08 -1.30 5.64
C LYS A 56 6.39 -1.08 6.97
N LYS A 57 6.54 -2.03 7.89
CA LYS A 57 6.13 -1.88 9.27
C LYS A 57 7.17 -1.02 9.99
N PRO A 58 6.77 -0.07 10.86
CA PRO A 58 7.73 0.65 11.69
C PRO A 58 8.46 -0.33 12.62
N GLU A 59 9.77 -0.17 12.80
CA GLU A 59 10.61 -1.06 13.63
C GLU A 59 10.14 -1.20 15.09
N ASN A 60 9.37 -0.22 15.60
CA ASN A 60 8.80 -0.24 16.94
C ASN A 60 7.47 -1.01 17.07
N HIS A 61 6.93 -1.59 16.00
CA HIS A 61 5.82 -2.52 16.14
C HIS A 61 6.33 -3.84 16.70
N ILE A 62 6.17 -4.00 18.02
CA ILE A 62 6.18 -5.28 18.71
C ILE A 62 5.51 -6.31 17.78
N ASN A 63 6.24 -7.37 17.44
CA ASN A 63 5.81 -8.49 16.60
C ASN A 63 4.50 -9.12 17.14
N GLN A 64 3.38 -8.44 16.96
CA GLN A 64 2.06 -9.05 17.11
C GLN A 64 1.84 -9.85 15.83
N LYS A 65 2.20 -11.13 15.96
CA LYS A 65 1.80 -12.30 15.16
C LYS A 65 1.39 -11.98 13.72
N SER A 66 2.27 -12.39 12.81
CA SER A 66 1.98 -12.84 11.44
C SER A 66 1.09 -11.90 10.64
N CYS A 67 1.69 -11.17 9.69
CA CYS A 67 0.94 -10.76 8.51
C CYS A 67 0.31 -12.05 7.94
N GLY A 68 -1.02 -12.19 8.07
CA GLY A 68 -1.79 -13.16 7.32
C GLY A 68 -1.75 -12.77 5.84
N CYS A 69 -0.58 -12.90 5.21
CA CYS A 69 -0.51 -13.05 3.77
C CYS A 69 -1.00 -14.49 3.51
N CYS A 70 -2.31 -14.65 3.33
CA CYS A 70 -2.89 -15.81 2.66
C CYS A 70 -2.87 -15.57 1.16
#